data_AF-A0AAX2K5P9-F1
#
_entry.id   AF-A0AAX2K5P9-F1
#
_cell.length_a   1.000
_cell.length_b   1.000
_cell.length_c   1.000
_cell.angle_alpha   90.00
_cell.angle_beta   90.00
_cell.angle_gamma   90.00
#
_symmetry.space_group_name_H-M   'P 1'
#
loop_
_entity.id
_entity.type
_entity.pdbx_description
1 polymer ?
#
loop_
_entity_poly.entity_id
_entity_poly.type
_entity_poly.pdbx_seq_one_letter_code
_entity_poly.pdbx_strand_id
1 'polypeptide(L)' 'MTIGTDIDTAEVLEEMGAEHVPCPVDDIVVDEDNKIVTTPAYMLAQNIAEAASGIDKLVSRVLVLAE' A
#
# COMPACT_ATOMS: atom_id res chain seq x y z
N MET A 1 7.25 0.86 1.65
CA MET A 1 6.10 0.45 0.78
C MET A 1 5.28 -0.64 1.47
N THR A 2 4.06 -0.95 1.04
CA THR A 2 3.26 -2.02 1.66
C THR A 2 2.72 -3.04 0.66
N ILE A 3 2.58 -4.29 1.12
CA ILE A 3 1.77 -5.34 0.49
C ILE A 3 0.67 -5.87 1.43
N GLY A 4 0.44 -5.22 2.56
CA GLY A 4 -0.49 -5.68 3.59
C GLY A 4 0.24 -6.22 4.82
N THR A 5 -0.18 -7.38 5.32
CA THR A 5 0.34 -8.00 6.54
C THR A 5 0.81 -9.43 6.34
N ASP A 6 0.99 -9.86 5.08
CA ASP A 6 1.54 -11.18 4.77
C ASP A 6 3.06 -11.18 4.98
N ILE A 7 3.53 -11.97 5.95
CA ILE A 7 4.93 -11.94 6.38
C ILE A 7 5.83 -12.53 5.30
N ASP A 8 5.45 -13.66 4.70
CA ASP A 8 6.25 -14.34 3.68
C ASP A 8 6.49 -13.43 2.46
N THR A 9 5.47 -12.71 2.00
CA THR A 9 5.63 -11.74 0.89
C THR A 9 6.42 -10.50 1.32
N ALA A 10 6.28 -10.05 2.57
CA ALA A 10 7.05 -8.93 3.11
C ALA A 10 8.56 -9.26 3.16
N GLU A 11 8.93 -10.47 3.58
CA GLU A 11 10.33 -10.91 3.62
C GLU A 11 10.97 -10.88 2.22
N VAL A 12 10.26 -11.33 1.20
CA VAL A 12 10.76 -11.27 -0.19
C VAL A 12 10.99 -9.82 -0.65
N LEU A 13 10.14 -8.87 -0.26
CA LEU A 13 10.36 -7.46 -0.55
C LEU A 13 11.58 -6.89 0.15
N GLU A 14 11.80 -7.28 1.41
CA GLU A 14 12.98 -6.87 2.18
C GLU A 14 14.27 -7.44 1.58
N GLU A 15 14.25 -8.70 1.10
CA GLU A 15 15.36 -9.29 0.35
C GLU A 15 15.66 -8.56 -0.97
N MET A 16 14.62 -8.00 -1.61
CA MET A 16 14.76 -7.14 -2.79
C MET A 16 15.24 -5.72 -2.47
N GLY A 17 15.43 -5.38 -1.18
CA GLY A 17 15.93 -4.08 -0.71
C GLY A 17 14.85 -3.03 -0.47
N ALA A 18 13.57 -3.41 -0.44
CA ALA A 18 12.50 -2.51 -0.05
C ALA A 18 12.29 -2.50 1.47
N GLU A 19 11.87 -1.37 2.04
CA GLU A 19 11.39 -1.32 3.42
C GLU A 19 9.88 -1.56 3.44
N HIS A 20 9.46 -2.74 3.91
CA HIS A 20 8.04 -3.08 4.01
C HIS A 20 7.42 -2.47 5.28
N VAL A 21 6.25 -1.84 5.13
CA VAL A 21 5.47 -1.29 6.25
C VAL A 21 4.12 -2.01 6.27
N PRO A 22 3.79 -2.74 7.36
CA PRO A 22 2.50 -3.38 7.52
C PRO A 22 1.37 -2.34 7.45
N CYS A 23 0.35 -2.62 6.63
CA CYS A 23 -0.74 -1.68 6.38
C CYS A 23 -2.08 -2.43 6.27
N PRO A 24 -3.16 -1.96 6.91
CA PRO A 24 -4.50 -2.52 6.72
C PRO A 24 -5.06 -2.18 5.33
N VAL A 25 -6.12 -2.88 4.92
CA VAL A 25 -6.73 -2.76 3.57
C VAL A 25 -7.28 -1.36 3.25
N ASP A 26 -7.70 -0.62 4.28
CA ASP A 26 -8.32 0.69 4.19
C ASP A 26 -7.32 1.85 4.35
N ASP A 27 -6.01 1.55 4.30
CA ASP A 27 -4.95 2.54 4.45
C ASP A 27 -3.85 2.42 3.38
N ILE A 28 -2.93 3.38 3.40
CA ILE A 28 -1.86 3.53 2.41
C ILE A 28 -0.51 3.79 3.07
N VAL A 29 0.56 3.42 2.36
CA VAL A 29 1.93 3.77 2.71
C VAL A 29 2.52 4.63 1.60
N VAL A 30 3.09 5.76 2.00
CA VAL A 30 3.68 6.76 1.10
C VAL A 30 5.18 6.84 1.37
N ASP A 31 5.95 6.69 0.31
CA ASP A 31 7.33 7.15 0.26
C ASP A 31 7.31 8.57 -0.33
N GLU A 32 7.54 9.56 0.53
CA GLU A 32 7.46 10.98 0.17
C GLU A 32 8.64 11.42 -0.70
N ASP A 33 9.84 10.88 -0.44
CA ASP A 33 11.06 11.25 -1.14
C ASP A 33 11.03 10.76 -2.60
N ASN A 34 10.51 9.55 -2.81
CA ASN A 34 10.37 8.95 -4.14
C ASN A 34 8.98 9.15 -4.76
N LYS A 35 8.05 9.76 -4.04
CA LYS A 35 6.63 9.94 -4.43
C LYS A 35 5.92 8.63 -4.81
N ILE A 36 6.18 7.55 -4.07
CA ILE A 36 5.56 6.24 -4.31
C ILE A 36 4.42 6.04 -3.30
N VAL A 37 3.21 5.76 -3.79
CA VAL A 37 2.05 5.44 -2.94
C VAL A 37 1.66 3.98 -3.14
N THR A 38 1.46 3.24 -2.05
CA THR A 38 1.11 1.81 -2.06
C THR A 38 -0.06 1.51 -1.14
N THR A 39 -0.89 0.52 -1.49
CA THR A 39 -2.03 0.03 -0.71
C THR A 39 -2.17 -1.49 -0.90
N PRO A 40 -2.64 -2.26 0.09
CA PRO A 40 -2.71 -3.72 -0.01
C PRO A 40 -3.76 -4.24 -1.00
N ALA A 41 -4.89 -3.54 -1.16
CA ALA A 41 -6.03 -3.99 -1.96
C ALA A 41 -6.38 -5.48 -1.71
N TYR A 42 -6.44 -6.30 -2.76
CA TYR A 42 -6.81 -7.72 -2.65
C TYR A 42 -5.78 -8.62 -1.94
N MET A 43 -4.62 -8.10 -1.53
CA MET A 43 -3.75 -8.83 -0.60
C MET A 43 -4.46 -9.06 0.75
N LEU A 44 -5.38 -8.18 1.13
CA LEU A 44 -6.13 -8.27 2.40
C LEU A 44 -7.66 -8.18 2.25
N ALA A 45 -8.16 -7.50 1.22
CA ALA A 45 -9.59 -7.25 1.04
C ALA A 45 -10.40 -8.55 0.89
N GLN A 46 -11.49 -8.66 1.65
CA GLN A 46 -12.45 -9.76 1.55
C GLN A 46 -13.59 -9.46 0.57
N ASN A 47 -13.75 -8.20 0.20
CA ASN A 47 -14.77 -7.75 -0.74
C ASN A 47 -14.32 -6.47 -1.49
N ILE A 48 -15.08 -6.12 -2.53
CA ILE A 48 -14.77 -4.97 -3.39
C ILE A 48 -14.84 -3.63 -2.66
N ALA A 49 -15.69 -3.49 -1.64
CA ALA A 49 -15.86 -2.23 -0.93
C ALA A 49 -14.65 -1.92 -0.04
N GLU A 50 -14.08 -2.94 0.61
CA GLU A 50 -12.82 -2.81 1.36
C GLU A 50 -11.67 -2.41 0.43
N ALA A 51 -11.52 -3.10 -0.70
CA ALA A 51 -10.50 -2.75 -1.69
C ALA A 51 -10.67 -1.31 -2.20
N ALA A 52 -11.90 -0.89 -2.50
CA ALA A 52 -12.19 0.48 -2.95
C ALA A 52 -11.76 1.53 -1.92
N SER A 53 -11.98 1.30 -0.62
CA SER A 53 -11.61 2.26 0.43
C SER A 53 -10.11 2.61 0.47
N GLY A 54 -9.24 1.60 0.36
CA GLY A 54 -7.79 1.80 0.28
C GLY A 54 -7.36 2.45 -1.04
N ILE A 55 -7.96 2.02 -2.17
CA ILE A 55 -7.64 2.55 -3.50
C ILE A 55 -8.04 4.02 -3.64
N ASP A 56 -9.22 4.42 -3.15
CA ASP A 56 -9.69 5.81 -3.20
C ASP A 56 -8.75 6.75 -2.42
N LYS A 57 -8.28 6.30 -1.24
CA LYS A 57 -7.28 7.02 -0.44
C LYS A 57 -5.94 7.12 -1.18
N LEU A 58 -5.50 6.04 -1.83
CA LEU A 58 -4.27 6.02 -2.63
C LEU A 58 -4.35 7.03 -3.78
N VAL A 59 -5.42 7.01 -4.57
CA VAL A 59 -5.60 7.91 -5.71
C VAL A 59 -5.64 9.37 -5.24
N SER A 60 -6.36 9.64 -4.15
CA SER A 60 -6.39 10.99 -3.55
C SER A 60 -5.00 11.48 -3.17
N ARG A 61 -4.16 10.61 -2.59
CA ARG A 61 -2.77 10.98 -2.24
C ARG A 61 -1.89 11.20 -3.47
N VAL A 62 -2.04 10.38 -4.51
CA VAL A 62 -1.32 10.56 -5.78
C VAL A 62 -1.64 11.92 -6.41
N LEU A 63 -2.91 12.35 -6.39
CA LEU A 63 -3.31 13.66 -6.91
C LEU A 63 -2.62 14.80 -6.13
N VAL A 64 -2.54 14.71 -4.80
CA VAL A 64 -1.84 15.71 -3.97
C VAL A 64 -0.34 15.78 -4.29
N LEU A 65 0.30 14.65 -4.65
CA LEU A 65 1.73 14.62 -4.99
C LEU A 65 2.04 15.10 -6.44
N ALA A 66 1.00 15.18 -7.27
CA ALA A 66 1.06 15.61 -8.67
C ALA A 66 0.83 17.13 -8.84
N GLU A 67 0.29 17.81 -7.82
CA GLU A 67 0.30 19.27 -7.70
C GLU A 67 1.69 19.79 -7.30
#